data_AF-A0A661TNR1-F1
#
_entry.id   AF-A0A661TNR1-F1
#
_cell.length_a   1.000
_cell.length_b   1.000
_cell.length_c   1.000
_cell.angle_alpha   90.00
_cell.angle_beta   90.00
_cell.angle_gamma   90.00
#
_symmetry.space_group_name_H-M   'P 1'
#
loop_
_entity.id
_entity.type
_entity.pdbx_description
1 polymer ?
#
loop_
_entity_poly.entity_id
_entity_poly.type
_entity_poly.pdbx_seq_one_letter_code
_entity_poly.pdbx_strand_id
1 'polypeptide(L)'
;MEEERAQEIYNRIKEEGLKAIDDYILTRSSEELFLDFKKSADDGKGKTLHPNDRNNLAKAISGFGNSEGGVIIWGIDCSRDSDGADVARAKHPIENVARFVSLLQSAVSACTIPPHSKVENFSIAENGKNSGFVATLITKSTSAPHQCVNDYKYYMRAGSSFTPVPHAV
;
A
#
# COMPACT_ATOMS: atom_id res chain seq x y z
N MET A 1 0.12 20.64 3.95
CA MET A 1 -1.31 20.44 3.60
C MET A 1 -1.54 19.17 2.77
N GLU A 2 -0.53 18.55 2.12
CA GLU A 2 -0.73 17.31 1.34
C GLU A 2 -0.31 16.01 2.08
N GLU A 3 0.76 16.03 2.88
CA GLU A 3 1.12 14.93 3.82
C GLU A 3 -0.01 14.63 4.82
N GLU A 4 -0.87 15.62 5.05
CA GLU A 4 -2.06 15.53 5.91
C GLU A 4 -3.10 14.57 5.35
N ARG A 5 -3.28 14.49 4.02
CA ARG A 5 -4.35 13.68 3.42
C ARG A 5 -4.13 12.18 3.58
N ALA A 6 -2.91 11.70 3.32
CA ALA A 6 -2.56 10.30 3.55
C ALA A 6 -2.75 9.90 5.02
N GLN A 7 -2.37 10.80 5.95
CA GLN A 7 -2.54 10.59 7.37
C GLN A 7 -4.02 10.59 7.80
N GLU A 8 -4.84 11.49 7.26
CA GLU A 8 -6.29 11.52 7.47
C GLU A 8 -6.95 10.21 7.03
N ILE A 9 -6.62 9.74 5.82
CA ILE A 9 -7.14 8.46 5.30
C ILE A 9 -6.76 7.31 6.23
N TYR A 10 -5.49 7.24 6.63
CA TYR A 10 -4.98 6.20 7.51
C TYR A 10 -5.62 6.24 8.90
N ASN A 11 -5.76 7.43 9.49
CA ASN A 11 -6.40 7.62 10.79
C ASN A 11 -7.87 7.21 10.74
N ARG A 12 -8.59 7.61 9.68
CA ARG A 12 -9.98 7.19 9.47
C ARG A 12 -10.11 5.67 9.37
N ILE A 13 -9.17 4.99 8.70
CA ILE A 13 -9.15 3.51 8.64
C ILE A 13 -8.89 2.91 10.03
N LYS A 14 -8.00 3.51 10.84
CA LYS A 14 -7.73 3.05 12.21
C LYS A 14 -8.94 3.19 13.12
N GLU A 15 -9.71 4.26 12.96
CA GLU A 15 -10.87 4.58 13.80
C GLU A 15 -12.14 3.82 13.36
N GLU A 16 -12.44 3.78 12.06
CA GLU A 16 -13.66 3.20 11.52
C GLU A 16 -13.49 1.75 11.00
N GLY A 17 -12.26 1.27 10.86
CA GLY A 17 -11.94 -0.10 10.45
C GLY A 17 -12.55 -0.49 9.10
N LEU A 18 -13.30 -1.60 9.10
CA LEU A 18 -13.92 -2.17 7.88
C LEU A 18 -14.88 -1.20 7.20
N LYS A 19 -15.57 -0.34 7.97
CA LYS A 19 -16.52 0.61 7.42
C LYS A 19 -15.83 1.63 6.50
N ALA A 20 -14.70 2.17 6.93
CA ALA A 20 -13.92 3.09 6.08
C ALA A 20 -13.37 2.37 4.84
N ILE A 21 -12.94 1.11 4.96
CA ILE A 21 -12.48 0.33 3.81
C ILE A 21 -13.62 0.16 2.79
N ASP A 22 -14.83 -0.19 3.25
CA ASP A 22 -16.01 -0.32 2.39
C ASP A 22 -16.35 1.00 1.67
N ASP A 23 -16.32 2.12 2.40
CA ASP A 23 -16.53 3.45 1.80
C ASP A 23 -15.48 3.77 0.73
N TYR A 24 -14.20 3.51 1.00
CA TYR A 24 -13.12 3.81 0.05
C TYR A 24 -13.13 2.91 -1.19
N ILE A 25 -13.61 1.67 -1.09
CA ILE A 25 -13.83 0.83 -2.27
C ILE A 25 -14.91 1.46 -3.17
N LEU A 26 -15.98 2.01 -2.56
CA LEU A 26 -17.08 2.65 -3.29
C LEU A 26 -16.69 4.01 -3.89
N THR A 27 -15.94 4.84 -3.16
CA THR A 27 -15.61 6.22 -3.58
C THR A 27 -14.21 6.39 -4.19
N ARG A 28 -13.50 5.29 -4.44
CA ARG A 28 -12.07 5.21 -4.83
C ARG A 28 -11.51 6.34 -5.71
N SER A 29 -12.26 6.82 -6.70
CA SER A 29 -11.84 7.89 -7.62
C SER A 29 -11.56 9.21 -6.90
N SER A 30 -12.15 9.46 -5.73
CA SER A 30 -11.87 10.67 -4.96
C SER A 30 -10.48 10.66 -4.30
N GLU A 31 -9.93 9.48 -4.01
CA GLU A 31 -8.66 9.32 -3.29
C GLU A 31 -7.58 8.63 -4.13
N GLU A 32 -7.75 8.53 -5.44
CA GLU A 32 -6.87 7.74 -6.30
C GLU A 32 -5.43 8.25 -6.34
N LEU A 33 -5.11 9.45 -5.84
CA LEU A 33 -3.73 9.90 -5.70
C LEU A 33 -3.07 9.44 -4.40
N PHE A 34 -3.87 9.12 -3.38
CA PHE A 34 -3.39 8.82 -2.03
C PHE A 34 -3.68 7.39 -1.61
N LEU A 35 -4.52 6.66 -2.34
CA LEU A 35 -4.99 5.33 -1.95
C LEU A 35 -4.64 4.29 -3.01
N ASP A 36 -4.03 3.18 -2.60
CA ASP A 36 -3.79 2.01 -3.43
C ASP A 36 -4.42 0.77 -2.79
N PHE A 37 -4.86 -0.16 -3.64
CA PHE A 37 -5.48 -1.41 -3.20
C PHE A 37 -4.65 -2.58 -3.72
N LYS A 38 -4.37 -3.54 -2.84
CA LYS A 38 -3.63 -4.75 -3.21
C LYS A 38 -4.25 -6.01 -2.63
N LYS A 39 -4.31 -7.03 -3.46
CA LYS A 39 -4.49 -8.42 -3.03
C LYS A 39 -3.11 -8.99 -2.70
N SER A 40 -2.98 -9.62 -1.54
CA SER A 40 -1.79 -10.43 -1.25
C SER A 40 -1.78 -11.63 -2.18
N ALA A 41 -0.62 -11.92 -2.76
CA ALA A 41 -0.49 -13.01 -3.73
C ALA A 41 -0.72 -14.41 -3.13
N ASP A 42 -0.50 -14.56 -1.82
CA ASP A 42 -0.67 -15.83 -1.10
C ASP A 42 -1.54 -15.69 0.16
N ASP A 43 -2.36 -14.62 0.24
CA ASP A 43 -3.20 -14.30 1.40
C ASP A 43 -2.43 -14.21 2.73
N GLY A 44 -1.12 -13.93 2.64
CA GLY A 44 -0.20 -13.92 3.76
C GLY A 44 0.09 -15.30 4.34
N LYS A 45 -0.09 -16.40 3.59
CA LYS A 45 0.12 -17.80 4.01
C LYS A 45 1.59 -18.17 4.19
N GLY A 46 2.48 -17.54 3.44
CA GLY A 46 3.91 -17.79 3.48
C GLY A 46 4.56 -17.57 4.85
N LYS A 47 5.72 -18.20 5.04
CA LYS A 47 6.62 -17.92 6.18
C LYS A 47 7.40 -16.61 6.00
N THR A 48 7.52 -16.16 4.76
CA THR A 48 8.15 -14.90 4.35
C THR A 48 7.17 -14.14 3.46
N LEU A 49 7.34 -12.81 3.35
CA LEU A 49 6.52 -12.01 2.45
C LEU A 49 6.69 -12.49 1.01
N HIS A 50 5.59 -12.78 0.32
CA HIS A 50 5.60 -13.27 -1.05
C HIS A 50 6.34 -12.28 -1.98
N PRO A 51 7.12 -12.73 -2.98
CA PRO A 51 7.89 -11.83 -3.86
C PRO A 51 7.05 -10.76 -4.55
N ASN A 52 5.83 -11.09 -4.99
CA ASN A 52 4.90 -10.12 -5.59
C ASN A 52 4.46 -9.04 -4.58
N ASP A 53 4.18 -9.43 -3.33
CA ASP A 53 3.77 -8.49 -2.29
C ASP A 53 4.93 -7.58 -1.89
N ARG A 54 6.15 -8.14 -1.83
CA ARG A 54 7.38 -7.35 -1.65
C ARG A 54 7.59 -6.35 -2.78
N ASN A 55 7.37 -6.75 -4.03
CA ASN A 55 7.47 -5.86 -5.18
C ASN A 55 6.42 -4.74 -5.14
N ASN A 56 5.17 -5.08 -4.79
CA ASN A 56 4.10 -4.10 -4.62
C ASN A 56 4.44 -3.10 -3.50
N LEU A 57 4.92 -3.58 -2.35
CA LEU A 57 5.37 -2.75 -1.24
C LEU A 57 6.53 -1.84 -1.67
N ALA A 58 7.53 -2.36 -2.38
CA ALA A 58 8.67 -1.56 -2.83
C ALA A 58 8.28 -0.45 -3.79
N LYS A 59 7.42 -0.76 -4.77
CA LYS A 59 6.89 0.24 -5.72
C LYS A 59 6.05 1.30 -5.03
N ALA A 60 5.25 0.92 -4.04
CA ALA A 60 4.45 1.86 -3.29
C ALA A 60 5.31 2.76 -2.39
N ILE A 61 6.32 2.21 -1.70
CA ILE A 61 7.26 3.00 -0.90
C ILE A 61 8.00 4.01 -1.79
N SER A 62 8.48 3.58 -2.95
CA SER A 62 9.10 4.47 -3.94
C SER A 62 8.10 5.51 -4.47
N GLY A 63 6.96 5.05 -5.00
CA GLY A 63 5.94 5.88 -5.63
C GLY A 63 5.35 6.93 -4.70
N PHE A 64 4.86 6.53 -3.53
CA PHE A 64 4.28 7.45 -2.56
C PHE A 64 5.35 8.29 -1.86
N GLY A 65 6.48 7.68 -1.47
CA GLY A 65 7.57 8.41 -0.81
C GLY A 65 8.19 9.49 -1.69
N ASN A 66 8.25 9.28 -3.01
CA ASN A 66 8.71 10.28 -3.98
C ASN A 66 7.61 11.28 -4.41
N SER A 67 6.36 11.04 -4.02
CA SER A 67 5.20 11.90 -4.33
C SER A 67 4.64 12.51 -3.03
N GLU A 68 3.32 12.67 -2.91
CA GLU A 68 2.68 13.30 -1.74
C GLU A 68 2.42 12.34 -0.56
N GLY A 69 2.97 11.12 -0.60
CA GLY A 69 2.60 10.05 0.33
C GLY A 69 1.30 9.35 -0.05
N GLY A 70 0.91 8.35 0.74
CA GLY A 70 -0.32 7.60 0.52
C GLY A 70 -0.45 6.37 1.41
N VAL A 71 -1.55 5.64 1.21
CA VAL A 71 -1.94 4.46 1.97
C VAL A 71 -2.18 3.30 1.01
N ILE A 72 -1.64 2.14 1.34
CA ILE A 72 -1.99 0.87 0.68
C ILE A 72 -2.95 0.12 1.58
N ILE A 73 -4.07 -0.36 1.05
CA ILE A 73 -4.94 -1.31 1.73
C ILE A 73 -4.72 -2.70 1.12
N TRP A 74 -4.16 -3.59 1.95
CA TRP A 74 -3.93 -5.00 1.62
C TRP A 74 -5.15 -5.85 1.95
N GLY A 75 -5.40 -6.85 1.11
CA GLY A 75 -6.55 -7.74 1.21
C GLY A 75 -7.73 -7.28 0.38
N ILE A 76 -7.52 -6.49 -0.67
CA ILE A 76 -8.57 -6.04 -1.60
C ILE A 76 -8.29 -6.62 -2.98
N ASP A 77 -9.26 -7.36 -3.52
CA ASP A 77 -9.17 -7.89 -4.87
C ASP A 77 -9.43 -6.77 -5.89
N CYS A 78 -8.45 -6.58 -6.76
CA CYS A 78 -8.49 -5.61 -7.84
C CYS A 78 -8.56 -6.38 -9.15
N SER A 79 -9.69 -6.29 -9.84
CA SER A 79 -9.84 -6.87 -11.18
C SER A 79 -9.69 -5.78 -12.22
N ARG A 80 -9.00 -6.07 -13.33
CA ARG A 80 -9.00 -5.18 -14.49
C ARG A 80 -10.42 -4.97 -14.99
N ASP A 81 -10.81 -3.72 -15.15
CA ASP A 81 -12.04 -3.38 -15.86
C ASP A 81 -11.85 -3.40 -17.38
N SER A 82 -12.95 -3.25 -18.11
CA SER A 82 -13.01 -3.15 -19.57
C SER A 82 -12.06 -2.10 -20.17
N ASP A 83 -11.72 -1.04 -19.42
CA ASP A 83 -10.75 -0.01 -19.80
C ASP A 83 -9.29 -0.31 -19.39
N GLY A 84 -9.01 -1.50 -18.84
CA GLY A 84 -7.67 -1.95 -18.46
C GLY A 84 -7.13 -1.41 -17.13
N ALA A 85 -7.91 -0.60 -16.40
CA ALA A 85 -7.57 -0.11 -15.06
C ALA A 85 -7.87 -1.17 -13.98
N ASP A 86 -7.01 -1.30 -12.97
CA ASP A 86 -7.24 -2.17 -11.81
C ASP A 86 -8.34 -1.56 -10.92
N VAL A 87 -9.47 -2.26 -10.80
CA VAL A 87 -10.64 -1.81 -10.02
C VAL A 87 -10.80 -2.65 -8.77
N ALA A 88 -10.72 -2.00 -7.61
CA ALA A 88 -11.11 -2.62 -6.34
C ALA A 88 -12.58 -3.06 -6.42
N ARG A 89 -12.83 -4.37 -6.36
CA ARG A 89 -14.17 -4.93 -6.49
C ARG A 89 -14.65 -5.67 -5.25
N ALA A 90 -13.74 -6.30 -4.51
CA ALA A 90 -14.13 -7.16 -3.40
C ALA A 90 -13.08 -7.18 -2.29
N LYS A 91 -13.57 -7.34 -1.07
CA LYS A 91 -12.74 -7.70 0.09
C LYS A 91 -12.23 -9.13 -0.07
N HIS A 92 -10.93 -9.31 0.11
CA HIS A 92 -10.21 -10.58 0.07
C HIS A 92 -9.25 -10.65 1.28
N PRO A 93 -9.78 -10.92 2.48
CA PRO A 93 -9.03 -10.77 3.72
C PRO A 93 -7.82 -11.72 3.79
N ILE A 94 -6.74 -11.20 4.34
CA ILE A 94 -5.51 -11.94 4.69
C ILE A 94 -5.84 -12.88 5.85
N GLU A 95 -5.36 -14.12 5.82
CA GLU A 95 -5.78 -15.15 6.80
C GLU A 95 -5.25 -14.91 8.22
N ASN A 96 -4.04 -14.36 8.33
CA ASN A 96 -3.41 -14.00 9.59
C ASN A 96 -2.85 -12.59 9.48
N VAL A 97 -3.69 -11.61 9.81
CA VAL A 97 -3.41 -10.19 9.60
C VAL A 97 -2.23 -9.70 10.45
N ALA A 98 -2.13 -10.17 11.69
CA ALA A 98 -1.05 -9.80 12.61
C ALA A 98 0.31 -10.31 12.10
N ARG A 99 0.37 -11.56 11.63
CA ARG A 99 1.58 -12.12 11.01
C ARG A 99 1.96 -11.34 9.76
N PHE A 100 0.99 -11.01 8.91
CA PHE A 100 1.26 -10.26 7.68
C PHE A 100 1.82 -8.86 7.96
N VAL A 101 1.34 -8.17 8.99
CA VAL A 101 1.96 -6.91 9.47
C VAL A 101 3.44 -7.12 9.82
N SER A 102 3.79 -8.18 10.56
CA SER A 102 5.20 -8.47 10.87
C SER A 102 6.03 -8.76 9.61
N LEU A 103 5.46 -9.46 8.63
CA LEU A 103 6.13 -9.72 7.35
C LEU A 103 6.39 -8.41 6.57
N LEU A 104 5.41 -7.53 6.48
CA LEU A 104 5.56 -6.21 5.85
C LEU A 104 6.62 -5.38 6.57
N GLN A 105 6.54 -5.25 7.90
CA GLN A 105 7.50 -4.49 8.72
C GLN A 105 8.95 -4.97 8.49
N SER A 106 9.16 -6.29 8.44
CA SER A 106 10.48 -6.87 8.19
C SER A 106 11.04 -6.57 6.79
N ALA A 107 10.16 -6.29 5.81
CA ALA A 107 10.53 -6.06 4.42
C ALA A 107 10.81 -4.58 4.11
N VAL A 108 10.24 -3.63 4.88
CA VAL A 108 10.31 -2.18 4.58
C VAL A 108 11.73 -1.70 4.31
N SER A 109 12.69 -2.04 5.19
CA SER A 109 14.05 -1.52 5.11
C SER A 109 14.83 -2.01 3.88
N ALA A 110 14.41 -3.12 3.28
CA ALA A 110 15.04 -3.74 2.11
C ALA A 110 14.32 -3.41 0.79
N CYS A 111 13.26 -2.59 0.83
CA CYS A 111 12.47 -2.26 -0.35
C CYS A 111 13.11 -1.19 -1.23
N THR A 112 13.73 -0.17 -0.63
CA THR A 112 14.27 0.98 -1.34
C THR A 112 15.65 1.42 -0.85
N ILE A 113 16.37 2.14 -1.72
CA ILE A 113 17.60 2.86 -1.38
C ILE A 113 17.40 4.36 -1.70
N PRO A 114 17.54 5.26 -0.71
CA PRO A 114 17.65 4.96 0.72
C PRO A 114 16.39 4.26 1.28
N PRO A 115 16.45 3.59 2.44
CA PRO A 115 15.25 3.08 3.10
C PRO A 115 14.32 4.22 3.54
N HIS A 116 13.00 4.01 3.43
CA HIS A 116 12.01 4.96 3.92
C HIS A 116 11.69 4.68 5.40
N SER A 117 12.04 5.60 6.31
CA SER A 117 11.89 5.39 7.76
C SER A 117 10.47 5.63 8.29
N LYS A 118 9.65 6.37 7.56
CA LYS A 118 8.27 6.72 7.95
C LYS A 118 7.24 5.85 7.20
N VAL A 119 7.30 4.54 7.43
CA VAL A 119 6.30 3.57 6.93
C VAL A 119 5.64 2.89 8.12
N GLU A 120 4.33 2.98 8.22
CA GLU A 120 3.55 2.38 9.29
C GLU A 120 2.60 1.32 8.76
N ASN A 121 2.45 0.21 9.49
CA ASN A 121 1.54 -0.87 9.14
C ASN A 121 0.56 -1.10 10.28
N PHE A 122 -0.73 -1.15 9.97
CA PHE A 122 -1.80 -1.36 10.95
C PHE A 122 -2.75 -2.46 10.48
N SER A 123 -3.00 -3.44 11.34
CA SER A 123 -3.94 -4.53 11.08
C SER A 123 -5.37 -4.12 11.43
N ILE A 124 -6.30 -4.39 10.51
CA ILE A 124 -7.75 -4.27 10.69
C ILE A 124 -8.31 -5.69 10.69
N ALA A 125 -8.59 -6.24 11.88
CA ALA A 125 -9.15 -7.59 12.01
C ALA A 125 -10.64 -7.61 11.66
N GLU A 126 -11.10 -8.69 11.03
CA GLU A 126 -12.52 -9.00 10.97
C GLU A 126 -13.00 -9.46 12.35
N ASN A 127 -14.20 -9.02 12.77
CA ASN A 127 -14.75 -9.29 14.10
C ASN A 127 -14.53 -10.73 14.58
N GLY A 128 -13.71 -10.89 15.62
CA GLY A 128 -13.43 -12.17 16.27
C GLY A 128 -12.58 -13.16 15.46
N LYS A 129 -12.01 -12.74 14.32
CA LYS A 129 -11.15 -13.58 13.47
C LYS A 129 -9.71 -13.10 13.49
N ASN A 130 -8.81 -14.02 13.16
CA ASN A 130 -7.41 -13.69 12.88
C ASN A 130 -7.20 -13.14 11.45
N SER A 131 -8.24 -13.24 10.62
CA SER A 131 -8.25 -12.70 9.26
C SER A 131 -8.59 -11.23 9.23
N GLY A 132 -8.15 -10.52 8.18
CA GLY A 132 -8.41 -9.10 8.07
C GLY A 132 -7.65 -8.40 6.94
N PHE A 133 -7.43 -7.12 7.12
CA PHE A 133 -6.82 -6.22 6.15
C PHE A 133 -5.64 -5.50 6.80
N VAL A 134 -4.71 -5.01 5.99
CA VAL A 134 -3.62 -4.17 6.51
C VAL A 134 -3.64 -2.84 5.81
N ALA A 135 -3.57 -1.75 6.57
CA ALA A 135 -3.29 -0.43 6.04
C ALA A 135 -1.79 -0.15 6.20
N THR A 136 -1.11 0.18 5.12
CA THR A 136 0.29 0.63 5.12
C THR A 136 0.33 2.11 4.77
N LEU A 137 0.65 2.98 5.73
CA LEU A 137 0.90 4.39 5.51
C LEU A 137 2.35 4.60 5.06
N ILE A 138 2.54 5.35 3.99
CA ILE A 138 3.84 5.83 3.51
C ILE A 138 3.74 7.35 3.42
N THR A 139 4.47 8.07 4.28
CA THR A 139 4.48 9.54 4.21
C THR A 139 5.27 10.02 3.01
N LYS A 140 5.08 11.28 2.62
CA LYS A 140 6.03 11.95 1.73
C LYS A 140 7.44 11.92 2.33
N SER A 141 8.42 11.62 1.50
CA SER A 141 9.82 11.72 1.89
C SER A 141 10.35 13.11 1.61
N THR A 142 11.13 13.64 2.55
CA THR A 142 11.92 14.87 2.36
C THR A 142 13.39 14.55 2.09
N SER A 143 13.72 13.28 1.90
CA SER A 143 15.09 12.79 1.63
C SER A 143 15.32 12.60 0.13
N ALA A 144 16.48 12.02 -0.24
CA ALA A 144 16.75 11.67 -1.63
C ALA A 144 15.69 10.69 -2.17
N PRO A 145 15.42 10.71 -3.50
CA PRO A 145 14.44 9.81 -4.10
C PRO A 145 14.70 8.34 -3.74
N HIS A 146 13.64 7.61 -3.43
CA HIS A 146 13.68 6.21 -3.05
C HIS A 146 13.66 5.32 -4.29
N GLN A 147 14.79 4.69 -4.60
CA GLN A 147 14.92 3.72 -5.70
C GLN A 147 14.52 2.33 -5.22
N CYS A 148 13.71 1.60 -5.98
CA CYS A 148 13.41 0.21 -5.67
C CYS A 148 14.66 -0.69 -5.81
N VAL A 149 14.91 -1.55 -4.82
CA VAL A 149 16.09 -2.43 -4.80
C VAL A 149 16.04 -3.53 -5.86
N ASN A 150 14.84 -3.98 -6.24
CA ASN A 150 14.65 -5.15 -7.10
C ASN A 150 14.84 -4.87 -8.59
N ASP A 151 14.52 -3.66 -9.06
CA ASP A 151 14.61 -3.28 -10.47
C ASP A 151 15.41 -2.00 -10.72
N TYR A 152 15.94 -1.38 -9.65
CA TYR A 152 16.72 -0.15 -9.68
C TYR A 152 15.99 1.02 -10.36
N LYS A 153 14.65 1.06 -10.27
CA LYS A 153 13.84 2.16 -10.79
C LYS A 153 13.32 3.06 -9.68
N TYR A 154 13.08 4.31 -10.04
CA TYR A 154 12.27 5.23 -9.25
C TYR A 154 10.85 5.14 -9.76
N TYR A 155 9.89 5.15 -8.84
CA TYR A 155 8.48 5.24 -9.16
C TYR A 155 7.92 6.55 -8.64
N MET A 156 6.94 7.08 -9.37
CA MET A 156 6.09 8.21 -8.98
C MET A 156 4.63 7.81 -9.07
N ARG A 157 3.77 8.44 -8.26
CA ARG A 157 2.33 8.26 -8.35
C ARG A 157 1.78 8.99 -9.59
N ALA A 158 0.99 8.28 -10.41
CA ALA A 158 0.28 8.85 -11.55
C ALA A 158 -1.14 8.27 -11.61
N GLY A 159 -2.13 9.07 -11.21
CA GLY A 159 -3.50 8.60 -10.99
C GLY A 159 -3.50 7.43 -10.02
N SER A 160 -4.16 6.32 -10.38
CA SER A 160 -4.23 5.10 -9.58
C SER A 160 -3.03 4.14 -9.71
N SER A 161 -1.90 4.58 -10.28
CA SER A 161 -0.76 3.70 -10.63
C SER A 161 0.60 4.27 -10.23
N PHE A 162 1.62 3.40 -10.21
CA PHE A 162 3.01 3.80 -10.03
C PHE A 162 3.77 3.68 -11.35
N THR A 163 4.21 4.82 -11.89
CA THR A 163 4.93 4.88 -13.16
C THR A 163 6.44 4.99 -12.91
N PRO A 164 7.27 4.22 -13.63
CA PRO A 164 8.71 4.37 -13.53
C PRO A 164 9.13 5.72 -14.10
N VAL A 165 10.00 6.42 -13.40
CA VAL A 165 10.59 7.69 -13.84
C VAL A 165 12.11 7.56 -13.95
N PRO A 166 12.75 8.21 -14.94
CA PRO A 166 14.20 8.28 -14.99
C PRO A 166 14.76 8.93 -13.72
N HIS A 167 15.95 8.50 -13.28
CA HIS A 167 16.77 9.36 -12.44
C HIS A 167 17.11 10.59 -13.30
N ALA A 168 16.86 11.80 -12.80
CA ALA A 168 17.14 13.02 -13.55
C ALA A 168 18.54 12.96 -14.18
N VAL A 169 18.61 13.26 -15.48
CA VAL A 169 19.88 13.50 -16.20
C VAL A 169 20.39 14.90 -15.92
#